data_AF-A0A1F4W310-F1
#
_entry.id   AF-A0A1F4W310-F1
#
_cell.length_a   1.000
_cell.length_b   1.000
_cell.length_c   1.000
_cell.angle_alpha   90.00
_cell.angle_beta   90.00
_cell.angle_gamma   90.00
#
_symmetry.space_group_name_H-M   'P 1'
#
loop_
_entity.id
_entity.type
_entity.pdbx_description
1 polymer ?
#
loop_
_entity_poly.entity_id
_entity_poly.type
_entity_poly.pdbx_seq_one_letter_code
_entity_poly.pdbx_strand_id
1 'polypeptide(L)' 'MPDTMIFITQAIRMVLKEEGPMERSALTDRVIKEMQLEDLVGYTDSTLDGIIVTKGVLFDGEGKLYIRNK' A
#
# COMPACT_ATOMS: atom_id res chain seq x y z
N MET A 1 -14.20 -4.74 8.47
CA MET A 1 -14.03 -6.16 8.16
C MET A 1 -12.54 -6.46 8.12
N PRO A 2 -12.02 -7.38 8.96
CA PRO A 2 -10.60 -7.72 9.03
C PRO A 2 -10.03 -8.23 7.70
N ASP A 3 -10.83 -8.97 6.93
CA ASP A 3 -10.39 -9.63 5.70
C ASP A 3 -10.03 -8.64 4.60
N THR A 4 -10.83 -7.58 4.43
CA THR A 4 -10.56 -6.49 3.46
C THR A 4 -9.21 -5.83 3.69
N MET A 5 -8.83 -5.61 4.96
CA MET A 5 -7.53 -5.03 5.32
C MET A 5 -6.36 -5.97 4.98
N ILE A 6 -6.57 -7.29 5.08
CA ILE A 6 -5.57 -8.28 4.67
C ILE A 6 -5.35 -8.21 3.15
N PHE A 7 -6.43 -8.18 2.36
CA PHE A 7 -6.33 -8.08 0.90
C PHE A 7 -5.63 -6.79 0.45
N ILE A 8 -6.01 -5.64 1.02
CA ILE A 8 -5.36 -4.35 0.74
C ILE A 8 -3.86 -4.41 1.11
N THR A 9 -3.51 -5.02 2.24
CA THR A 9 -2.10 -5.19 2.65
C THR A 9 -1.31 -6.00 1.62
N GLN A 10 -1.90 -7.08 1.10
CA GLN A 10 -1.23 -7.90 0.10
C GLN A 10 -1.09 -7.16 -1.23
N ALA A 11 -2.12 -6.45 -1.67
CA ALA A 11 -2.08 -5.65 -2.89
C ALA A 11 -1.00 -4.57 -2.82
N ILE A 12 -0.92 -3.81 -1.72
CA ILE A 12 0.14 -2.81 -1.49
C ILE A 12 1.54 -3.44 -1.62
N ARG A 13 1.75 -4.61 -0.99
CA ARG A 13 3.04 -5.30 -1.04
C ARG A 13 3.36 -5.83 -2.44
N MET A 14 2.35 -6.29 -3.16
CA MET A 14 2.53 -6.78 -4.53
C MET A 14 2.98 -5.64 -5.45
N VAL A 15 2.26 -4.51 -5.43
CA VAL A 15 2.58 -3.33 -6.23
C VAL A 15 3.99 -2.81 -5.93
N LEU A 16 4.35 -2.61 -4.67
CA LEU A 16 5.69 -2.13 -4.30
C LEU A 16 6.81 -3.13 -4.64
N LYS A 17 6.51 -4.43 -4.70
CA LYS A 17 7.48 -5.46 -5.09
C LYS A 17 7.71 -5.50 -6.60
N GLU A 18 6.67 -5.24 -7.38
CA GLU A 18 6.71 -5.28 -8.84
C GLU A 18 7.22 -3.96 -9.45
N GLU A 19 6.74 -2.84 -8.93
CA GLU A 19 7.02 -1.50 -9.49
C GLU A 19 8.14 -0.76 -8.75
N GLY A 20 8.48 -1.21 -7.53
CA GLY A 20 9.50 -0.60 -6.69
C GLY A 20 9.00 0.59 -5.88
N PRO A 21 9.92 1.43 -5.37
CA PRO A 21 9.57 2.58 -4.53
C PRO A 21 8.73 3.62 -5.29
N MET A 22 7.63 4.07 -4.69
CA MET A 22 6.74 5.06 -5.33
C MET A 22 6.03 5.97 -4.32
N GLU A 23 5.51 7.09 -4.84
CA GLU A 23 4.71 8.03 -4.07
C GLU A 23 3.44 7.38 -3.50
N ARG A 24 3.00 7.86 -2.34
CA ARG A 24 1.79 7.37 -1.68
C ARG A 24 0.56 7.41 -2.58
N SER A 25 0.33 8.54 -3.26
CA SER A 25 -0.82 8.70 -4.15
C SER A 25 -0.78 7.70 -5.30
N ALA A 26 0.39 7.53 -5.94
CA ALA A 26 0.58 6.57 -7.01
C ALA A 26 0.31 5.13 -6.56
N LEU A 27 0.77 4.77 -5.35
CA LEU A 27 0.51 3.46 -4.75
C LEU A 27 -0.97 3.23 -4.50
N THR A 28 -1.66 4.20 -3.88
CA THR A 28 -3.09 4.11 -3.59
C THR A 28 -3.90 3.94 -4.88
N ASP A 29 -3.63 4.76 -5.91
CA ASP A 29 -4.30 4.68 -7.20
C ASP A 29 -4.06 3.33 -7.88
N ARG A 30 -2.82 2.83 -7.82
CA ARG A 30 -2.46 1.54 -8.43
C ARG A 30 -3.15 0.39 -7.73
N VAL A 31 -3.20 0.39 -6.41
CA VAL A 31 -3.88 -0.63 -5.59
C VAL A 31 -5.38 -0.63 -5.84
N ILE A 32 -6.03 0.55 -5.92
CA ILE A 32 -7.46 0.65 -6.26
C ILE A 32 -7.73 0.04 -7.64
N LYS A 33 -6.90 0.38 -8.63
CA LYS A 33 -7.02 -0.14 -9.99
C LYS A 33 -6.81 -1.66 -10.05
N GLU A 34 -5.82 -2.17 -9.33
CA GLU A 34 -5.52 -3.61 -9.24
C GLU A 34 -6.69 -4.39 -8.62
N MET A 35 -7.28 -3.84 -7.56
CA MET A 35 -8.36 -4.48 -6.83
C MET A 35 -9.73 -4.31 -7.48
N GLN A 36 -9.88 -3.41 -8.47
CA GLN A 36 -11.15 -3.02 -9.09
C GLN A 36 -12.21 -2.58 -8.06
N LEU A 37 -11.77 -1.96 -6.98
CA LEU A 37 -12.63 -1.58 -5.86
C LEU A 37 -12.60 -0.06 -5.67
N GLU A 38 -13.38 0.63 -6.50
CA GLU A 38 -13.52 2.10 -6.46
C GLU A 38 -14.03 2.59 -5.10
N ASP A 39 -14.83 1.77 -4.39
CA ASP A 39 -15.38 2.13 -3.07
C ASP A 39 -14.37 2.01 -1.91
N LEU A 40 -13.16 1.48 -2.16
CA LEU A 40 -12.18 1.19 -1.11
C LEU A 40 -11.11 2.25 -0.91
N VAL A 41 -11.15 3.38 -1.62
CA VAL A 41 -10.11 4.45 -1.52
C VAL A 41 -9.82 4.82 -0.06
N GLY A 42 -10.84 5.16 0.73
CA GLY A 42 -10.67 5.55 2.14
C GLY A 42 -10.16 4.41 3.04
N TYR A 43 -10.46 3.16 2.70
CA TYR A 43 -9.94 1.99 3.40
C TYR A 43 -8.48 1.70 3.04
N THR A 44 -8.08 1.95 1.79
CA THR A 44 -6.70 1.81 1.31
C THR A 44 -5.78 2.78 2.04
N ASP A 45 -6.15 4.05 2.16
CA ASP A 45 -5.34 5.03 2.89
C ASP A 45 -5.20 4.69 4.37
N SER A 46 -6.31 4.36 5.04
CA SER A 46 -6.28 3.98 6.46
C SER A 46 -5.45 2.72 6.70
N THR A 47 -5.50 1.76 5.77
CA THR A 47 -4.72 0.53 5.84
C THR A 47 -3.25 0.80 5.59
N LEU A 48 -2.92 1.68 4.63
CA LEU A 48 -1.55 2.07 4.32
C LEU A 48 -0.87 2.74 5.52
N ASP A 49 -1.57 3.65 6.21
CA ASP A 49 -1.09 4.26 7.46
C ASP A 49 -0.78 3.19 8.52
N GLY A 50 -1.67 2.22 8.68
CA GLY A 50 -1.43 1.08 9.58
C GLY A 50 -0.20 0.26 9.21
N ILE A 51 0.03 0.01 7.92
CA ILE A 51 1.15 -0.81 7.42
C ILE A 51 2.49 -0.08 7.56
N ILE A 52 2.50 1.24 7.33
CA ILE A 52 3.70 2.09 7.52
C ILE A 52 4.17 1.99 8.97
N VAL A 53 3.25 2.04 9.93
CA VAL A 53 3.58 2.00 11.36
C VAL A 53 3.99 0.60 11.83
N THR A 54 3.45 -0.49 11.24
CA THR A 54 3.50 -1.82 11.86
C THR A 54 4.13 -2.94 11.04
N LYS A 55 4.22 -2.83 9.70
CA LYS A 55 4.34 -4.01 8.81
C LYS A 55 5.41 -3.92 7.72
N GLY A 56 6.39 -3.03 7.86
CA GLY A 56 7.60 -3.05 7.03
C GLY A 56 7.46 -2.35 5.69
N VAL A 57 6.53 -1.40 5.55
CA VAL A 57 6.61 -0.38 4.49
C VAL A 57 7.17 0.89 5.12
N LEU A 58 8.14 1.53 4.48
CA LEU A 58 8.82 2.72 4.99
C LEU A 58 8.92 3.79 3.91
N PHE A 59 9.16 5.02 4.34
CA PHE A 59 9.58 6.10 3.45
C PHE A 59 11.08 6.04 3.23
N ASP A 60 11.52 6.20 1.99
CA ASP A 60 12.92 6.44 1.65
C ASP A 60 13.31 7.93 1.83
N GLY A 61 14.56 8.27 1.50
CA GLY A 61 15.06 9.64 1.60
C GLY A 61 14.41 10.63 0.62
N GLU A 62 13.64 10.14 -0.35
CA GLU A 62 12.93 10.96 -1.34
C GLU A 62 11.44 11.11 -1.00
N GLY A 63 10.95 10.44 0.05
CA GLY A 63 9.53 10.45 0.42
C GLY A 63 8.68 9.37 -0.26
N LYS A 64 9.30 8.40 -0.94
CA LYS A 64 8.61 7.27 -1.58
C LYS A 64 8.49 6.09 -0.64
N LEU A 65 7.41 5.32 -0.81
CA LEU A 65 7.13 4.12 -0.05
C LEU A 65 7.86 2.92 -0.65
N TYR A 66 8.54 2.14 0.18
CA TYR A 66 9.20 0.88 -0.22
C TYR A 66 8.98 -0.22 0.83
N ILE A 67 9.16 -1.48 0.42
CA ILE A 67 9.13 -2.62 1.34
C ILE A 67 10.51 -2.78 1.97
N ARG A 68 10.56 -2.71 3.30
CA ARG A 68 11.74 -3.11 4.08
C ARG A 68 11.88 -4.62 4.01
N ASN A 69 12.73 -5.08 3.08
CA ASN A 69 13.19 -6.46 3.09
C ASN A 69 14.04 -6.68 4.36
N LYS A 70 13.66 -7.68 5.15
CA LYS A 70 14.48 -8.17 6.26
C LYS A 70 15.67 -8.95 5.72
#